data_AF-A0A067DXI8-F1
#
_entry.id   AF-A0A067DXI8-F1
#
_cell.length_a   1.000
_cell.length_b   1.000
_cell.length_c   1.000
_cell.angle_alpha   90.00
_cell.angle_beta   90.00
_cell.angle_gamma   90.00
#
_symmetry.space_group_name_H-M   'P 1'
#
loop_
_entity.id
_entity.type
_entity.pdbx_description
1 polymer ?
#
loop_
_entity_poly.entity_id
_entity_poly.type
_entity_poly.pdbx_seq_one_letter_code
_entity_poly.pdbx_strand_id
1 'polypeptide(L)'
;VPYWLTYDFPPEVREKLKHQWGGDWKGQAQKWFLLKFTGKEEEINLLGDKSEKPEFGEWKWMSPEQILERAVDFKKPVYKEVFTVFTPHLQ
;
A
#
# COMPACT_ATOMS: atom_id res chain seq x y z
N VAL A 1 -7.20 10.39 -2.98
CA VAL A 1 -6.71 11.64 -2.35
C VAL A 1 -6.37 12.64 -3.44
N PRO A 2 -6.87 13.88 -3.39
CA PRO A 2 -6.70 14.85 -4.48
C PRO A 2 -5.26 15.38 -4.63
N TYR A 3 -4.37 15.11 -3.68
CA TYR A 3 -2.96 15.52 -3.65
C TYR A 3 -2.02 14.32 -3.51
N TRP A 4 -0.73 14.58 -3.75
CA TRP A 4 0.36 13.63 -3.53
C TRP A 4 0.64 13.46 -2.03
N LEU A 5 0.80 12.21 -1.60
CA LEU A 5 1.28 11.86 -0.26
C LEU A 5 2.68 11.28 -0.36
N THR A 6 3.54 11.64 0.58
CA THR A 6 4.94 11.20 0.58
C THR A 6 5.32 10.59 1.92
N TYR A 7 6.24 9.63 1.88
CA TYR A 7 6.94 9.18 3.07
C TYR A 7 8.41 8.88 2.72
N ASP A 8 9.28 9.04 3.70
CA ASP A 8 10.68 8.65 3.60
C ASP A 8 10.83 7.20 4.07
N PHE A 9 11.73 6.46 3.42
CA PHE A 9 12.11 5.13 3.86
C PHE A 9 12.98 5.22 5.12
N PRO A 10 12.74 4.36 6.12
CA PRO A 10 13.67 4.20 7.24
C PRO A 10 15.07 3.79 6.76
N PRO A 11 16.15 4.11 7.50
CA PRO A 11 17.52 3.78 7.11
C PRO A 11 17.72 2.31 6.73
N GLU A 12 17.13 1.38 7.47
CA GLU A 12 17.22 -0.06 7.21
C GLU A 12 16.55 -0.46 5.89
N VAL A 13 15.46 0.22 5.51
CA VAL A 13 14.79 0.00 4.23
C VAL A 13 15.61 0.61 3.10
N ARG A 14 16.15 1.81 3.28
CA ARG A 14 17.01 2.48 2.29
C ARG A 14 18.24 1.65 1.95
N GLU A 15 18.93 1.12 2.97
CA GLU A 15 20.11 0.27 2.75
C GLU A 15 19.74 -1.00 1.99
N LYS A 16 18.64 -1.67 2.37
CA LYS A 16 18.15 -2.84 1.64
C LYS A 16 17.85 -2.54 0.17
N LEU A 17 17.15 -1.44 -0.11
CA LEU A 17 16.79 -1.05 -1.48
C LEU A 17 18.02 -0.68 -2.30
N LYS A 18 18.99 0.01 -1.70
CA LYS A 18 20.27 0.33 -2.32
C LYS A 18 21.04 -0.93 -2.72
N HIS A 19 21.03 -1.98 -1.89
CA HIS A 19 21.63 -3.27 -2.23
C HIS A 19 20.89 -4.00 -3.35
N GLN A 20 19.56 -3.90 -3.40
CA GLN A 20 18.74 -4.64 -4.37
C GLN A 20 18.68 -3.96 -5.74
N TRP A 21 18.57 -2.63 -5.78
CA TRP A 21 18.27 -1.88 -6.99
C TRP A 21 19.32 -0.82 -7.33
N GLY A 22 20.36 -0.67 -6.50
CA GLY A 22 21.30 0.45 -6.62
C GLY A 22 20.65 1.80 -6.30
N GLY A 23 21.44 2.86 -6.20
CA GLY A 23 20.94 4.22 -5.96
C GLY A 23 20.53 4.53 -4.51
N ASP A 24 20.33 5.82 -4.23
CA ASP A 24 19.89 6.32 -2.92
C ASP A 24 18.40 6.71 -2.95
N TRP A 25 17.53 5.70 -2.88
CA TRP A 25 16.08 5.90 -2.87
C TRP A 25 15.63 6.44 -1.53
N LYS A 26 15.19 7.69 -1.49
CA LYS A 26 14.78 8.37 -0.24
C LYS A 26 13.40 7.92 0.27
N GLY A 27 12.46 7.64 -0.62
CA GLY A 27 11.06 7.44 -0.26
C GLY A 27 10.15 7.26 -1.47
N GLN A 28 8.85 7.43 -1.27
CA GLN A 28 7.86 7.38 -2.35
C GLN A 28 6.93 8.58 -2.31
N ALA A 29 6.54 9.05 -3.50
CA ALA A 29 5.41 9.96 -3.71
C ALA A 29 4.26 9.18 -4.36
N GLN A 30 3.08 9.23 -3.76
CA GLN A 30 1.96 8.36 -4.11
C GLN A 30 0.66 9.16 -4.29
N LYS A 31 -0.15 8.75 -5.25
CA LYS A 31 -1.57 9.12 -5.35
C LYS A 31 -2.42 7.89 -5.06
N TRP A 32 -3.43 8.07 -4.23
CA TRP A 32 -4.32 7.02 -3.79
C TRP A 32 -5.70 7.15 -4.42
N PHE A 33 -6.28 6.00 -4.80
CA PHE A 33 -7.60 5.87 -5.39
C PHE A 33 -8.43 4.92 -4.53
N LEU A 34 -9.73 5.21 -4.41
CA LEU A 34 -10.70 4.33 -3.76
C LEU A 34 -11.48 3.60 -4.84
N LEU A 35 -11.53 2.27 -4.76
CA LEU A 35 -12.28 1.42 -5.69
C LEU A 35 -13.32 0.60 -4.91
N LYS A 36 -14.51 0.45 -5.49
CA LYS A 36 -15.53 -0.49 -5.01
C LYS A 36 -15.40 -1.79 -5.80
N PHE A 37 -15.13 -2.88 -5.10
CA PHE A 37 -15.13 -4.20 -5.73
C PHE A 37 -16.57 -4.65 -5.98
N THR A 38 -16.89 -4.95 -7.25
CA THR A 38 -18.23 -5.36 -7.69
C THR A 38 -18.25 -6.75 -8.32
N GLY A 39 -17.11 -7.45 -8.33
CA GLY A 39 -16.96 -8.80 -8.83
C GLY A 39 -17.18 -9.85 -7.73
N LYS A 40 -16.81 -11.09 -8.02
CA LYS A 40 -16.81 -12.19 -7.05
C LYS A 40 -15.43 -12.39 -6.44
N GLU A 41 -15.36 -12.86 -5.20
CA GLU A 41 -14.08 -13.02 -4.50
C GLU A 41 -13.10 -13.95 -5.22
N GLU A 42 -13.59 -14.92 -5.99
CA GLU A 42 -12.75 -15.84 -6.76
C GLU A 42 -12.01 -15.17 -7.93
N GLU A 43 -12.42 -13.95 -8.30
CA GLU A 43 -11.73 -13.14 -9.32
C GLU A 43 -10.43 -12.51 -8.77
N ILE A 44 -10.24 -12.48 -7.44
CA ILE A 44 -9.03 -11.93 -6.81
C ILE A 44 -7.89 -12.94 -6.94
N ASN A 45 -7.10 -12.79 -8.01
CA ASN A 45 -5.93 -13.62 -8.29
C ASN A 45 -4.63 -12.91 -7.89
N LEU A 46 -4.00 -13.35 -6.80
CA LEU A 46 -2.72 -12.81 -6.33
C LEU A 46 -1.49 -13.34 -7.11
N LEU A 47 -1.63 -14.44 -7.85
CA LEU A 47 -0.53 -15.10 -8.56
C LEU A 47 -0.24 -14.47 -9.93
N GLY A 48 -1.09 -13.57 -10.41
CA GLY A 48 -0.97 -12.97 -11.74
C GLY A 48 -0.99 -14.03 -12.85
N ASP A 49 -0.20 -13.79 -13.91
CA ASP A 49 0.04 -14.70 -15.03
C ASP A 49 1.26 -15.63 -14.82
N LYS A 50 1.88 -15.57 -13.64
CA LYS A 50 3.11 -16.29 -13.25
C LYS A 50 4.37 -15.89 -14.02
N SER A 51 4.35 -14.79 -14.79
CA SER A 51 5.54 -14.26 -15.46
C SER A 51 6.51 -13.59 -14.49
N GLU A 52 5.98 -13.00 -13.42
CA GLU A 52 6.74 -12.33 -12.37
C GLU A 52 6.48 -12.92 -10.99
N LYS A 53 7.34 -12.56 -10.04
CA LYS A 53 7.18 -12.96 -8.64
C LYS A 53 5.92 -12.27 -8.05
N PRO A 54 4.99 -13.00 -7.44
CA PRO A 54 3.83 -12.42 -6.78
C PRO A 54 4.22 -11.41 -5.68
N GLU A 55 3.55 -10.26 -5.66
CA GLU A 55 3.71 -9.25 -4.60
C GLU A 55 3.04 -9.69 -3.30
N PHE A 56 1.85 -10.29 -3.39
CA PHE A 56 1.03 -10.69 -2.26
C PHE A 56 0.92 -12.21 -2.16
N GLY A 57 1.00 -12.73 -0.94
CA GLY A 57 0.78 -14.16 -0.65
C GLY A 57 -0.65 -14.48 -0.23
N GLU A 58 -1.31 -13.56 0.48
CA GLU A 58 -2.65 -13.73 1.02
C GLU A 58 -3.39 -12.40 1.01
N TRP A 59 -4.73 -12.46 0.99
CA TRP A 59 -5.58 -11.28 1.10
C TRP A 59 -6.79 -11.58 2.02
N LYS A 60 -7.35 -10.52 2.59
CA LYS A 60 -8.64 -10.55 3.28
C LYS A 60 -9.23 -9.15 3.34
N TRP A 61 -10.55 -9.04 3.45
CA TRP A 61 -11.21 -7.77 3.77
C TRP A 61 -10.89 -7.35 5.20
N MET A 62 -10.58 -6.06 5.39
CA MET A 62 -10.23 -5.49 6.69
C MET A 62 -10.78 -4.08 6.81
N SER A 63 -11.12 -3.67 8.03
CA SER A 63 -11.48 -2.28 8.31
C SER A 63 -10.26 -1.36 8.24
N PRO A 64 -10.44 -0.04 8.02
CA PRO A 64 -9.35 0.94 8.07
C PRO A 64 -8.51 0.86 9.35
N GLU A 65 -9.15 0.67 10.51
CA GLU A 65 -8.48 0.56 11.82
C GLU A 65 -7.59 -0.68 11.87
N GLN A 66 -8.11 -1.82 11.41
CA GLN A 66 -7.36 -3.08 11.34
C GLN A 66 -6.15 -2.99 10.40
N ILE A 67 -6.26 -2.22 9.31
CA ILE A 67 -5.15 -1.95 8.39
C ILE A 67 -4.08 -1.09 9.08
N LEU A 68 -4.48 -0.03 9.79
CA LEU A 68 -3.56 0.85 10.50
C LEU A 68 -2.78 0.15 11.61
N GLU A 69 -3.40 -0.80 12.31
CA GLU A 69 -2.73 -1.63 13.33
C GLU A 69 -1.62 -2.50 12.75
N ARG A 70 -1.80 -2.98 11.50
CA ARG A 70 -0.92 -3.97 10.87
C ARG A 70 0.10 -3.37 9.91
N ALA A 71 -0.14 -2.16 9.42
CA ALA A 71 0.77 -1.47 8.53
C ALA A 71 2.13 -1.24 9.20
N VAL A 72 3.20 -1.24 8.40
CA VAL A 72 4.53 -0.83 8.85
C VAL A 72 4.53 0.64 9.28
N ASP A 73 5.28 0.98 10.32
CA ASP A 73 5.15 2.27 11.02
C ASP A 73 5.32 3.49 10.11
N PHE A 74 6.31 3.46 9.20
CA PHE A 74 6.57 4.57 8.30
C PHE A 74 5.46 4.82 7.25
N LYS A 75 4.57 3.85 7.01
CA LYS A 75 3.41 4.01 6.12
C LYS A 75 2.14 4.46 6.86
N LYS A 76 2.04 4.25 8.18
CA LYS A 76 0.83 4.58 8.97
C LYS A 76 0.36 6.03 8.79
N PRO A 77 1.22 7.07 8.79
CA PRO A 77 0.77 8.45 8.58
C PRO A 77 0.06 8.66 7.23
N VAL A 78 0.62 8.09 6.16
CA VAL A 78 0.02 8.15 4.82
C VAL A 78 -1.31 7.42 4.79
N TYR A 79 -1.41 6.23 5.40
CA TYR A 79 -2.66 5.48 5.43
C TYR A 79 -3.74 6.19 6.24
N LYS A 80 -3.39 6.82 7.37
CA LYS A 80 -4.32 7.64 8.16
C LYS A 80 -4.92 8.74 7.29
N GLU A 81 -4.08 9.47 6.56
CA GLU A 81 -4.52 10.55 5.67
C GLU A 81 -5.43 10.04 4.54
N VAL A 82 -5.06 8.91 3.93
CA VAL A 82 -5.88 8.24 2.91
C VAL A 82 -7.26 7.90 3.46
N PHE A 83 -7.33 7.30 4.65
CA PHE A 83 -8.60 6.94 5.26
C PHE A 83 -9.40 8.17 5.68
N THR A 84 -8.78 9.22 6.26
CA THR A 84 -9.49 10.47 6.56
C THR A 84 -10.20 11.04 5.34
N VAL A 85 -9.54 11.01 4.16
CA VAL A 85 -10.12 11.50 2.91
C VAL A 85 -11.21 10.57 2.35
N PHE A 86 -11.07 9.25 2.54
CA PHE A 86 -11.98 8.28 1.94
C PHE A 86 -13.13 7.81 2.83
N THR A 87 -13.03 7.93 4.16
CA THR A 87 -14.08 7.53 5.12
C THR A 87 -15.46 8.09 4.76
N PRO A 88 -15.64 9.36 4.35
CA PRO A 88 -16.95 9.86 3.93
C PRO A 88 -17.56 9.17 2.69
N HIS A 89 -16.75 8.39 1.96
CA HIS A 89 -17.13 7.67 0.74
C HIS A 89 -17.18 6.15 0.93
N LEU A 90 -16.82 5.64 2.11
CA LEU A 90 -16.99 4.23 2.45
C LEU A 90 -18.48 3.98 2.68
N GLN A 91 -19.05 3.04 1.94
CA GLN A 91 -20.46 2.64 2.02
C GLN A 91 -20.63 1.42 2.93
#